data_AF-A0A413VSF6-F1
#
_entry.id   AF-A0A413VSF6-F1
#
_cell.length_a   1.000
_cell.length_b   1.000
_cell.length_c   1.000
_cell.angle_alpha   90.00
_cell.angle_beta   90.00
_cell.angle_gamma   90.00
#
_symmetry.space_group_name_H-M   'P 1'
#
loop_
_entity.id
_entity.type
_entity.pdbx_description
1 polymer ?
#
loop_
_entity_poly.entity_id
_entity_poly.type
_entity_poly.pdbx_seq_one_letter_code
_entity_poly.pdbx_strand_id
1 'polypeptide(L)'
;MKYGRYIGWTSCLVMLLIATTTVRAQVEEKVCKTDYNINPERVGELSVELDNISFFKDNEYAGTVMKGYSLPGMWLEPKVVYYPLKNMKLELGAHALIYSGAYKFPNYAYHDIATWKGNQYQRGTHILPYFRAQLALSHVNLILGDIYGGSNHGLIAPLYSPELNLTADPEMGLQFLYDSRHLHLDAWVNWLSYIFEEDTHQEAFIVGLSSLIKYNDPKARFHYYTPVQMTIQHRGGEQDTIYTNSVQTLMNGSVGAGVTWNVNRPVLKRVNVEVDAVAYYQQAGHLWPFDKGVGLYAAAYTDLKDIRVKGGYFMSKDFISLLGIPYFGSVSTKEEGAFYNDPQTLFLSVEYSRSFGKHYALGAKADIYQYLPGTMTKADGEVIKPGSATSFSFGVYLRVNPSFLIKKFK
;
A
#
# COMPACT_ATOMS: atom_id res chain seq x y z
N MET A 1 0.32 -60.39 19.93
CA MET A 1 0.03 -59.58 18.71
C MET A 1 1.04 -58.43 18.72
N LYS A 2 2.18 -58.40 18.00
CA LYS A 2 2.44 -58.47 16.53
C LYS A 2 1.54 -57.45 15.81
N TYR A 3 1.94 -56.42 15.06
CA TYR A 3 3.16 -55.82 14.44
C TYR A 3 2.85 -54.29 14.33
N GLY A 4 3.70 -53.30 14.04
CA GLY A 4 5.02 -53.19 13.45
C GLY A 4 5.26 -51.71 13.04
N ARG A 5 6.54 -51.35 12.87
CA ARG A 5 7.11 -50.03 12.53
C ARG A 5 6.90 -49.64 11.07
N TYR A 6 6.69 -48.34 10.82
CA TYR A 6 7.21 -47.55 9.68
C TYR A 6 7.37 -46.10 10.23
N ILE A 7 8.55 -45.59 10.64
CA ILE A 7 9.64 -45.01 9.83
C ILE A 7 9.03 -44.33 8.59
N GLY A 8 8.91 -43.01 8.50
CA GLY A 8 9.95 -41.99 8.61
C GLY A 8 9.99 -41.24 7.27
N TRP A 9 10.42 -39.98 7.27
CA TRP A 9 10.62 -39.09 6.09
C TRP A 9 9.44 -38.21 5.63
N THR A 10 9.07 -37.19 6.42
CA THR A 10 8.44 -35.96 5.86
C THR A 10 8.93 -34.64 6.49
N SER A 11 9.97 -34.63 7.33
CA SER A 11 10.37 -33.41 8.07
C SER A 11 11.78 -32.86 7.79
N CYS A 12 12.50 -33.32 6.75
CA CYS A 12 13.91 -32.89 6.55
C CYS A 12 14.31 -32.39 5.16
N LEU A 13 13.38 -32.04 4.26
CA LEU A 13 13.76 -31.68 2.89
C LEU A 13 13.13 -30.36 2.37
N VAL A 14 13.22 -29.28 3.15
CA VAL A 14 13.28 -27.89 2.63
C VAL A 14 14.28 -27.04 3.44
N MET A 15 15.35 -27.67 3.94
CA MET A 15 16.39 -27.02 4.76
C MET A 15 17.76 -27.06 4.07
N LEU A 16 17.82 -26.73 2.78
CA LEU A 16 19.09 -26.42 2.13
C LEU A 16 18.88 -25.59 0.86
N LEU A 17 19.08 -24.29 1.01
CA LEU A 17 19.68 -23.39 0.04
C LEU A 17 19.89 -22.05 0.76
N ILE A 18 20.95 -21.99 1.55
CA ILE A 18 21.51 -20.74 2.08
C ILE A 18 22.34 -20.16 0.94
N ALA A 19 21.67 -19.41 0.07
CA ALA A 19 22.35 -18.42 -0.76
C ALA A 19 22.31 -17.09 0.02
N THR A 20 23.47 -16.47 0.17
CA THR A 20 23.66 -15.14 0.75
C THR A 20 22.90 -14.12 -0.08
N THR A 21 21.66 -13.83 0.30
CA THR A 21 20.89 -12.70 -0.21
C THR A 21 21.00 -11.55 0.76
N THR A 22 21.24 -10.37 0.22
CA THR A 22 21.07 -9.09 0.91
C THR A 22 19.65 -9.06 1.48
N VAL A 23 19.55 -8.97 2.81
CA VAL A 23 18.28 -9.19 3.51
C VAL A 23 17.41 -7.94 3.45
N ARG A 24 16.23 -8.12 2.85
CA ARG A 24 15.09 -7.21 2.82
C ARG A 24 13.84 -8.02 3.15
N ALA A 25 13.57 -8.32 4.43
CA ALA A 25 12.47 -9.20 4.84
C ALA A 25 11.19 -8.40 5.05
N GLN A 26 10.48 -8.11 3.96
CA GLN A 26 9.23 -7.36 3.94
C GLN A 26 8.43 -7.85 2.73
N VAL A 27 7.18 -8.26 2.90
CA VAL A 27 6.33 -8.63 1.74
C VAL A 27 6.22 -7.42 0.82
N GLU A 28 5.99 -6.25 1.39
CA GLU A 28 5.92 -5.00 0.63
C GLU A 28 7.21 -4.70 -0.14
N GLU A 29 8.39 -4.92 0.45
CA GLU A 29 9.68 -4.61 -0.19
C GLU A 29 10.08 -5.60 -1.29
N LYS A 30 9.77 -6.89 -1.11
CA LYS A 30 10.16 -7.95 -2.07
C LYS A 30 9.10 -8.25 -3.11
N VAL A 31 7.82 -8.09 -2.75
CA VAL A 31 6.68 -8.45 -3.60
C VAL A 31 6.06 -7.20 -4.19
N CYS A 32 5.81 -6.14 -3.43
CA CYS A 32 5.03 -4.99 -3.96
C CYS A 32 5.89 -3.89 -4.59
N LYS A 33 7.04 -3.55 -3.99
CA LYS A 33 7.87 -2.42 -4.44
C LYS A 33 8.57 -2.68 -5.76
N THR A 34 8.62 -1.65 -6.61
CA THR A 34 9.39 -1.66 -7.85
C THR A 34 10.59 -0.74 -7.73
N ASP A 35 11.76 -1.16 -8.22
CA ASP A 35 12.97 -0.31 -8.22
C ASP A 35 12.86 0.77 -9.29
N TYR A 36 13.02 2.02 -8.88
CA TYR A 36 13.03 3.18 -9.77
C TYR A 36 14.45 3.57 -10.20
N ASN A 37 15.52 2.93 -9.73
CA ASN A 37 16.86 3.29 -10.15
C ASN A 37 17.13 2.89 -11.61
N ILE A 38 17.51 3.86 -12.44
CA ILE A 38 17.93 3.62 -13.82
C ILE A 38 19.39 3.11 -13.80
N ASN A 39 19.63 1.96 -14.41
CA ASN A 39 20.99 1.47 -14.66
C ASN A 39 21.56 2.09 -15.95
N PRO A 40 22.59 2.96 -15.89
CA PRO A 40 23.17 3.61 -17.07
C PRO A 40 23.82 2.64 -18.06
N GLU A 41 24.13 1.40 -17.66
CA GLU A 41 24.69 0.38 -18.55
C GLU A 41 23.66 -0.18 -19.54
N ARG A 42 22.36 0.02 -19.26
CA ARG A 42 21.26 -0.44 -20.11
C ARG A 42 20.94 0.48 -21.29
N VAL A 43 21.70 1.56 -21.50
CA VAL A 43 21.48 2.48 -22.64
C VAL A 43 21.37 1.71 -23.95
N GLY A 44 20.36 2.08 -24.74
CA GLY A 44 20.01 1.44 -26.00
C GLY A 44 19.29 0.10 -25.84
N GLU A 45 19.09 -0.44 -24.63
CA GLU A 45 18.38 -1.71 -24.46
C GLU A 45 16.87 -1.53 -24.60
N LEU A 46 16.29 -2.37 -25.46
CA LEU A 46 14.87 -2.62 -25.60
C LEU A 46 14.59 -4.05 -25.09
N SER A 47 13.75 -4.16 -24.08
CA SER A 47 13.33 -5.43 -23.48
C SER A 47 11.81 -5.56 -23.43
N VAL A 48 11.33 -6.80 -23.34
CA VAL A 48 9.97 -7.11 -22.93
C VAL A 48 10.02 -7.61 -21.50
N GLU A 49 9.20 -7.04 -20.63
CA GLU A 49 9.05 -7.41 -19.23
C GLU A 49 7.60 -7.86 -18.97
N LEU A 50 7.44 -8.80 -18.05
CA LEU A 50 6.12 -9.27 -17.61
C LEU A 50 6.08 -9.15 -16.10
N ASP A 51 5.46 -8.10 -15.55
CA ASP A 51 5.28 -8.00 -14.10
C ASP A 51 3.95 -8.63 -13.68
N ASN A 52 3.92 -9.24 -12.51
CA ASN A 52 2.74 -9.91 -11.99
C ASN A 52 2.85 -10.04 -10.48
N ILE A 53 1.72 -9.84 -9.80
CA ILE A 53 1.49 -10.44 -8.49
C ILE A 53 0.26 -11.35 -8.60
N SER A 54 0.48 -12.62 -8.30
CA SER A 54 -0.59 -13.59 -8.04
C SER A 54 -0.82 -13.68 -6.54
N PHE A 55 -2.07 -13.61 -6.09
CA PHE A 55 -2.39 -13.50 -4.67
C PHE A 55 -3.64 -14.28 -4.27
N PHE A 56 -3.59 -14.80 -3.05
CA PHE A 56 -4.76 -15.24 -2.31
C PHE A 56 -4.72 -14.55 -0.97
N LYS A 57 -5.75 -13.77 -0.66
CA LYS A 57 -5.88 -13.10 0.63
C LYS A 57 -7.24 -13.38 1.22
N ASP A 58 -7.28 -13.68 2.50
CA ASP A 58 -8.49 -13.97 3.26
C ASP A 58 -8.56 -13.02 4.45
N ASN A 59 -9.64 -12.24 4.51
CA ASN A 59 -9.88 -11.23 5.55
C ASN A 59 -11.07 -11.66 6.39
N GLU A 60 -10.81 -12.10 7.61
CA GLU A 60 -11.82 -12.54 8.56
C GLU A 60 -11.98 -11.50 9.66
N TYR A 61 -12.94 -10.60 9.41
CA TYR A 61 -13.18 -9.42 10.22
C TYR A 61 -14.42 -9.59 11.10
N ALA A 62 -14.19 -9.55 12.41
CA ALA A 62 -15.24 -9.58 13.42
C ALA A 62 -15.59 -8.16 13.91
N GLY A 63 -16.72 -8.06 14.61
CA GLY A 63 -17.19 -6.82 15.22
C GLY A 63 -17.95 -5.90 14.26
N THR A 64 -17.93 -4.61 14.56
CA THR A 64 -18.77 -3.58 13.91
C THR A 64 -18.00 -2.71 12.91
N VAL A 65 -16.68 -2.89 12.76
CA VAL A 65 -15.83 -1.98 11.96
C VAL A 65 -16.05 -2.16 10.46
N MET A 66 -15.82 -3.36 9.95
CA MET A 66 -15.93 -3.69 8.52
C MET A 66 -16.31 -5.16 8.31
N LYS A 67 -16.76 -5.52 7.10
CA LYS A 67 -17.09 -6.92 6.75
C LYS A 67 -15.85 -7.67 6.26
N GLY A 68 -15.77 -8.96 6.57
CA GLY A 68 -14.77 -9.87 6.00
C GLY A 68 -15.05 -10.22 4.54
N TYR A 69 -14.00 -10.62 3.82
CA TYR A 69 -14.03 -11.03 2.41
C TYR A 69 -12.73 -11.74 2.01
N SER A 70 -12.75 -12.47 0.90
CA SER A 70 -11.55 -13.12 0.36
C SER A 70 -11.27 -12.61 -1.07
N LEU A 71 -9.99 -12.45 -1.38
CA LEU A 71 -9.44 -11.95 -2.64
C LEU A 71 -8.52 -12.99 -3.29
N PRO A 72 -9.06 -14.01 -3.99
CA PRO A 72 -8.29 -14.83 -4.91
C PRO A 72 -8.13 -14.08 -6.24
N GLY A 73 -6.92 -13.76 -6.66
CA GLY A 73 -6.72 -12.98 -7.87
C GLY A 73 -5.28 -12.84 -8.32
N MET A 74 -5.09 -12.04 -9.37
CA MET A 74 -3.80 -11.62 -9.85
C MET A 74 -3.93 -10.32 -10.64
N TRP A 75 -2.89 -9.49 -10.64
CA TRP A 75 -2.71 -8.50 -11.70
C TRP A 75 -1.50 -8.83 -12.55
N LEU A 76 -1.54 -8.46 -13.84
CA LEU A 76 -0.50 -8.74 -14.84
C LEU A 76 -0.19 -7.48 -15.65
N GLU A 77 1.09 -7.19 -15.84
CA GLU A 77 1.61 -6.05 -16.60
C GLU A 77 2.64 -6.48 -17.66
N PRO A 78 2.21 -6.92 -18.85
CA PRO A 78 3.11 -7.07 -19.98
C PRO A 78 3.52 -5.69 -20.50
N LYS A 79 4.82 -5.44 -20.65
CA LYS A 79 5.34 -4.16 -21.12
C LYS A 79 6.64 -4.26 -21.91
N VAL A 80 6.80 -3.31 -22.82
CA VAL A 80 8.05 -3.02 -23.50
C VAL A 80 8.77 -1.94 -22.71
N VAL A 81 10.06 -2.15 -22.43
CA VAL A 81 10.91 -1.22 -21.69
C VAL A 81 12.09 -0.81 -22.55
N TYR A 82 12.31 0.49 -22.69
CA TYR A 82 13.38 1.06 -23.49
C TYR A 82 14.20 2.07 -22.68
N TYR A 83 15.52 1.99 -22.82
CA TYR A 83 16.47 2.91 -22.19
C TYR A 83 17.15 3.78 -23.25
N PRO A 84 16.48 4.83 -23.76
CA PRO A 84 17.04 5.68 -24.82
C PRO A 84 18.31 6.42 -24.42
N LEU A 85 18.46 6.80 -23.15
CA LEU A 85 19.60 7.54 -22.61
C LEU A 85 20.05 6.93 -21.27
N LYS A 86 21.23 7.34 -20.77
CA LYS A 86 21.80 6.85 -19.49
C LYS A 86 20.91 7.11 -18.29
N ASN A 87 19.99 8.06 -18.45
CA ASN A 87 19.19 8.63 -17.40
C ASN A 87 17.71 8.71 -17.80
N MET A 88 17.28 7.95 -18.81
CA MET A 88 15.89 7.94 -19.27
C MET A 88 15.40 6.50 -19.47
N LYS A 89 14.21 6.20 -18.95
CA LYS A 89 13.52 4.90 -19.08
C LYS A 89 12.10 5.16 -19.57
N LEU A 90 11.69 4.44 -20.60
CA LEU A 90 10.35 4.47 -21.16
C LEU A 90 9.72 3.08 -21.03
N GLU A 91 8.48 3.00 -20.58
CA GLU A 91 7.70 1.77 -20.47
C GLU A 91 6.37 1.96 -21.20
N LEU A 92 5.95 0.95 -21.95
CA LEU A 92 4.65 0.92 -22.63
C LEU A 92 4.07 -0.49 -22.57
N GLY A 93 2.82 -0.62 -22.14
CA GLY A 93 2.17 -1.90 -21.93
C GLY A 93 0.69 -1.77 -21.57
N ALA A 94 0.20 -2.74 -20.81
CA ALA A 94 -1.14 -2.73 -20.23
C ALA A 94 -1.09 -3.30 -18.82
N HIS A 95 -2.02 -2.90 -17.96
CA HIS A 95 -2.27 -3.51 -16.66
C HIS A 95 -3.59 -4.26 -16.70
N ALA A 96 -3.61 -5.50 -16.20
CA ALA A 96 -4.80 -6.34 -16.16
C ALA A 96 -5.00 -6.94 -14.76
N LEU A 97 -6.07 -6.56 -14.05
CA LEU A 97 -6.42 -7.10 -12.72
C LEU A 97 -7.62 -8.06 -12.84
N ILE A 98 -7.45 -9.26 -12.25
CA ILE A 98 -8.33 -10.42 -12.40
C ILE A 98 -8.64 -10.98 -11.01
N TYR A 99 -9.92 -11.19 -10.72
CA TYR A 99 -10.38 -11.93 -9.53
C TYR A 99 -11.04 -13.25 -9.92
N SER A 100 -10.65 -14.33 -9.26
CA SER A 100 -11.24 -15.65 -9.49
C SER A 100 -12.65 -15.74 -8.92
N GLY A 101 -13.63 -16.14 -9.74
CA GLY A 101 -15.02 -16.30 -9.31
C GLY A 101 -15.83 -15.00 -9.20
N ALA A 102 -15.23 -13.84 -9.52
CA ALA A 102 -15.94 -12.57 -9.56
C ALA A 102 -16.55 -12.33 -10.95
N TYR A 103 -17.87 -12.17 -11.03
CA TYR A 103 -18.55 -11.75 -12.27
C TYR A 103 -18.54 -10.23 -12.47
N LYS A 104 -18.21 -9.49 -11.41
CA LYS A 104 -18.12 -8.03 -11.37
C LYS A 104 -16.90 -7.63 -10.56
N PHE A 105 -16.13 -6.68 -11.08
CA PHE A 105 -14.96 -6.16 -10.39
C PHE A 105 -15.38 -5.38 -9.12
N PRO A 106 -14.83 -5.72 -7.94
CA PRO A 106 -15.09 -4.96 -6.72
C PRO A 106 -14.35 -3.61 -6.76
N ASN A 107 -15.09 -2.50 -6.79
CA ASN A 107 -14.55 -1.14 -6.62
C ASN A 107 -14.35 -0.81 -5.12
N TYR A 108 -13.76 -1.73 -4.36
CA TYR A 108 -13.71 -1.67 -2.88
C TYR A 108 -12.40 -1.12 -2.31
N ALA A 109 -11.48 -0.61 -3.13
CA ALA A 109 -10.21 -0.09 -2.64
C ALA A 109 -10.39 1.12 -1.68
N TYR A 110 -11.48 1.87 -1.82
CA TYR A 110 -11.70 3.12 -1.10
C TYR A 110 -13.14 3.17 -0.60
N HIS A 111 -13.41 2.65 0.60
CA HIS A 111 -14.77 2.54 1.13
C HIS A 111 -15.41 3.88 1.57
N ASP A 112 -15.01 4.99 0.94
CA ASP A 112 -15.86 6.18 0.81
C ASP A 112 -15.62 6.98 -0.49
N ILE A 113 -16.04 6.37 -1.59
CA ILE A 113 -16.48 7.09 -2.78
C ILE A 113 -17.99 7.39 -2.66
N ALA A 114 -18.46 8.08 -1.61
CA ALA A 114 -19.89 8.10 -1.24
C ALA A 114 -20.88 8.17 -2.41
N THR A 115 -20.54 8.84 -3.53
CA THR A 115 -21.34 8.79 -4.75
C THR A 115 -20.55 8.86 -6.07
N TRP A 116 -19.38 8.22 -6.21
CA TRP A 116 -18.77 8.04 -7.56
C TRP A 116 -18.56 6.56 -7.91
N LYS A 117 -19.19 6.18 -9.02
CA LYS A 117 -19.22 4.83 -9.57
C LYS A 117 -18.81 4.92 -11.05
N GLY A 118 -17.55 5.24 -11.30
CA GLY A 118 -16.97 5.17 -12.65
C GLY A 118 -17.16 3.77 -13.25
N ASN A 119 -17.57 3.72 -14.53
CA ASN A 119 -17.91 2.55 -15.35
C ASN A 119 -17.99 1.22 -14.58
N GLN A 120 -19.06 1.07 -13.80
CA GLN A 120 -19.48 -0.24 -13.31
C GLN A 120 -19.65 -1.15 -14.53
N TYR A 121 -19.22 -2.40 -14.43
CA TYR A 121 -19.36 -3.48 -15.43
C TYR A 121 -18.20 -3.67 -16.43
N GLN A 122 -16.97 -3.89 -15.96
CA GLN A 122 -16.11 -4.84 -16.65
C GLN A 122 -16.35 -6.25 -16.08
N ARG A 123 -16.87 -7.13 -16.94
CA ARG A 123 -17.05 -8.56 -16.64
C ARG A 123 -15.70 -9.25 -16.86
N GLY A 124 -15.22 -9.98 -15.86
CA GLY A 124 -13.98 -10.76 -15.96
C GLY A 124 -12.74 -9.99 -15.54
N THR A 125 -12.16 -9.21 -16.46
CA THR A 125 -10.83 -8.59 -16.27
C THR A 125 -10.91 -7.07 -16.37
N HIS A 126 -10.28 -6.36 -15.43
CA HIS A 126 -10.10 -4.91 -15.52
C HIS A 126 -8.79 -4.60 -16.23
N ILE A 127 -8.86 -3.94 -17.42
CA ILE A 127 -7.68 -3.67 -18.26
C ILE A 127 -7.52 -2.17 -18.48
N LEU A 128 -6.32 -1.66 -18.18
CA LEU A 128 -5.92 -0.27 -18.37
C LEU A 128 -4.65 -0.19 -19.23
N PRO A 129 -4.47 0.87 -20.04
CA PRO A 129 -3.18 1.13 -20.68
C PRO A 129 -2.13 1.41 -19.61
N TYR A 130 -0.88 1.05 -19.89
CA TYR A 130 0.26 1.34 -19.01
C TYR A 130 1.33 2.08 -19.81
N PHE A 131 1.74 3.26 -19.34
CA PHE A 131 2.81 4.04 -19.92
C PHE A 131 3.57 4.80 -18.84
N ARG A 132 4.90 4.66 -18.83
CA ARG A 132 5.77 5.42 -17.93
C ARG A 132 6.90 6.07 -18.69
N ALA A 133 7.09 7.36 -18.48
CA ALA A 133 8.31 8.06 -18.84
C ALA A 133 9.04 8.50 -17.58
N GLN A 134 10.26 8.04 -17.39
CA GLN A 134 11.11 8.41 -16.27
C GLN A 134 12.39 9.10 -16.74
N LEU A 135 12.68 10.24 -16.12
CA LEU A 135 13.93 10.99 -16.27
C LEU A 135 14.66 11.04 -14.93
N ALA A 136 15.81 10.40 -14.86
CA ALA A 136 16.74 10.53 -13.75
C ALA A 136 17.66 11.73 -13.98
N LEU A 137 17.77 12.59 -12.99
CA LEU A 137 18.79 13.62 -12.85
C LEU A 137 19.63 13.26 -11.61
N SER A 138 20.61 14.08 -11.25
CA SER A 138 21.57 13.77 -10.17
C SER A 138 20.92 13.20 -8.89
N HIS A 139 20.04 13.98 -8.25
CA HIS A 139 19.34 13.61 -7.02
C HIS A 139 17.82 13.51 -7.20
N VAL A 140 17.34 13.66 -8.43
CA VAL A 140 15.91 13.82 -8.74
C VAL A 140 15.50 12.77 -9.75
N ASN A 141 14.37 12.10 -9.56
CA ASN A 141 13.68 11.38 -10.62
C ASN A 141 12.32 12.05 -10.86
N LEU A 142 12.04 12.32 -12.13
CA LEU A 142 10.75 12.79 -12.60
C LEU A 142 10.05 11.66 -13.35
N ILE A 143 8.81 11.37 -13.01
CA ILE A 143 8.01 10.30 -13.60
C ILE A 143 6.68 10.87 -14.10
N LEU A 144 6.33 10.55 -15.34
CA LEU A 144 5.09 10.93 -16.02
C LEU A 144 4.36 9.69 -16.52
N GLY A 145 3.03 9.69 -16.42
CA GLY A 145 2.18 8.54 -16.74
C GLY A 145 1.99 7.67 -15.50
N ASP A 146 2.05 6.36 -15.62
CA ASP A 146 1.99 5.42 -14.50
C ASP A 146 3.17 5.65 -13.55
N ILE A 147 2.90 6.15 -12.34
CA ILE A 147 3.93 6.49 -11.35
C ILE A 147 4.36 5.24 -10.56
N TYR A 148 5.42 5.33 -9.77
CA TYR A 148 5.78 4.27 -8.84
C TYR A 148 4.88 4.35 -7.60
N GLY A 149 3.66 3.81 -7.74
CA GLY A 149 2.59 3.87 -6.74
C GLY A 149 2.61 2.79 -5.66
N GLY A 150 1.59 2.77 -4.80
CA GLY A 150 1.43 1.70 -3.81
C GLY A 150 2.45 1.75 -2.67
N SER A 151 2.97 0.58 -2.30
CA SER A 151 3.99 0.48 -1.24
C SER A 151 5.26 1.27 -1.54
N ASN A 152 5.52 1.65 -2.80
CA ASN A 152 6.65 2.50 -3.16
C ASN A 152 6.68 3.82 -2.37
N HIS A 153 5.52 4.43 -2.11
CA HIS A 153 5.40 5.67 -1.33
C HIS A 153 5.83 5.53 0.13
N GLY A 154 5.78 4.31 0.69
CA GLY A 154 6.21 4.05 2.07
C GLY A 154 5.34 4.69 3.15
N LEU A 155 4.05 4.93 2.84
CA LEU A 155 3.08 5.49 3.78
C LEU A 155 2.79 4.54 4.96
N ILE A 156 2.52 5.10 6.14
CA ILE A 156 2.14 4.32 7.33
C ILE A 156 0.72 3.77 7.21
N ALA A 157 0.41 2.70 7.95
CA ALA A 157 -0.86 1.97 7.83
C ALA A 157 -2.13 2.81 8.06
N PRO A 158 -2.15 3.81 8.97
CA PRO A 158 -3.28 4.74 9.08
C PRO A 158 -3.51 5.63 7.85
N LEU A 159 -2.49 5.83 7.01
CA LEU A 159 -2.57 6.68 5.82
C LEU A 159 -2.73 5.87 4.53
N TYR A 160 -2.32 4.59 4.50
CA TYR A 160 -2.38 3.75 3.31
C TYR A 160 -2.45 2.26 3.64
N SER A 161 -3.43 1.57 3.03
CA SER A 161 -3.62 0.13 3.21
C SER A 161 -2.68 -0.65 2.29
N PRO A 162 -1.85 -1.58 2.81
CA PRO A 162 -1.01 -2.42 1.96
C PRO A 162 -1.79 -3.28 0.95
N GLU A 163 -3.07 -3.53 1.20
CA GLU A 163 -3.94 -4.28 0.28
C GLU A 163 -4.15 -3.56 -1.07
N LEU A 164 -3.98 -2.24 -1.10
CA LEU A 164 -4.11 -1.44 -2.33
C LEU A 164 -3.11 -1.87 -3.42
N ASN A 165 -1.97 -2.46 -3.05
CA ASN A 165 -1.03 -3.06 -4.02
C ASN A 165 -1.63 -4.23 -4.82
N LEU A 166 -2.80 -4.75 -4.40
CA LEU A 166 -3.48 -5.90 -4.99
C LEU A 166 -4.82 -5.51 -5.61
N THR A 167 -5.42 -4.40 -5.15
CA THR A 167 -6.81 -4.05 -5.42
C THR A 167 -7.01 -2.70 -6.10
N ALA A 168 -6.01 -1.80 -6.03
CA ALA A 168 -6.08 -0.51 -6.68
C ALA A 168 -5.60 -0.60 -8.13
N ASP A 169 -6.15 0.26 -8.97
CA ASP A 169 -5.62 0.53 -10.30
C ASP A 169 -4.22 1.17 -10.18
N PRO A 170 -3.34 1.01 -11.19
CA PRO A 170 -2.08 1.75 -11.26
C PRO A 170 -2.30 3.25 -11.09
N GLU A 171 -1.48 3.86 -10.26
CA GLU A 171 -1.52 5.31 -10.05
C GLU A 171 -0.97 6.03 -11.29
N MET A 172 -1.70 7.00 -11.83
CA MET A 172 -1.36 7.68 -13.08
C MET A 172 -1.30 9.20 -12.89
N GLY A 173 -0.18 9.82 -13.24
CA GLY A 173 -0.02 11.27 -13.18
C GLY A 173 1.43 11.73 -13.22
N LEU A 174 1.84 12.44 -12.17
CA LEU A 174 3.17 13.03 -12.03
C LEU A 174 3.77 12.64 -10.68
N GLN A 175 5.02 12.21 -10.67
CA GLN A 175 5.77 11.93 -9.45
C GLN A 175 7.17 12.55 -9.50
N PHE A 176 7.56 13.13 -8.37
CA PHE A 176 8.85 13.73 -8.10
C PHE A 176 9.50 13.00 -6.93
N LEU A 177 10.64 12.34 -7.19
CA LEU A 177 11.46 11.69 -6.18
C LEU A 177 12.74 12.46 -5.98
N TYR A 178 13.10 12.77 -4.74
CA TYR A 178 14.37 13.39 -4.38
C TYR A 178 15.11 12.59 -3.30
N ASP A 179 16.36 12.24 -3.58
CA ASP A 179 17.21 11.45 -2.71
C ASP A 179 18.54 12.15 -2.43
N SER A 180 18.78 12.45 -1.15
CA SER A 180 20.05 12.97 -0.66
C SER A 180 20.50 12.24 0.61
N ARG A 181 21.65 12.65 1.16
CA ARG A 181 22.13 12.14 2.45
C ARG A 181 21.14 12.42 3.60
N HIS A 182 20.47 13.57 3.56
CA HIS A 182 19.65 14.08 4.67
C HIS A 182 18.15 13.95 4.44
N LEU A 183 17.73 13.71 3.20
CA LEU A 183 16.31 13.71 2.84
C LEU A 183 16.02 12.59 1.83
N HIS A 184 14.91 11.90 2.05
CA HIS A 184 14.18 11.21 0.99
C HIS A 184 12.83 11.92 0.88
N LEU A 185 12.39 12.21 -0.34
CA LEU A 185 11.13 12.86 -0.62
C LEU A 185 10.49 12.19 -1.85
N ASP A 186 9.24 11.81 -1.69
CA ASP A 186 8.35 11.35 -2.73
C ASP A 186 7.12 12.25 -2.71
N ALA A 187 6.88 12.97 -3.79
CA ALA A 187 5.70 13.82 -3.96
C ALA A 187 5.03 13.46 -5.28
N TRP A 188 3.71 13.28 -5.26
CA TRP A 188 2.99 12.81 -6.44
C TRP A 188 1.59 13.37 -6.54
N VAL A 189 1.07 13.31 -7.76
CA VAL A 189 -0.34 13.46 -8.09
C VAL A 189 -0.77 12.22 -8.84
N ASN A 190 -1.80 11.55 -8.31
CA ASN A 190 -2.48 10.44 -8.93
C ASN A 190 -3.86 10.93 -9.41
N TRP A 191 -4.04 11.00 -10.72
CA TRP A 191 -5.25 11.47 -11.38
C TRP A 191 -6.22 10.30 -11.59
N LEU A 192 -7.34 10.32 -10.90
CA LEU A 192 -8.30 9.21 -10.91
C LEU A 192 -9.41 9.42 -11.95
N SER A 193 -9.85 10.66 -12.12
CA SER A 193 -10.89 11.00 -13.09
C SER A 193 -10.71 12.43 -13.60
N TYR A 194 -10.68 12.57 -14.93
CA TYR A 194 -10.67 13.86 -15.63
C TYR A 194 -12.09 14.16 -16.16
N ILE A 195 -12.42 15.44 -16.31
CA ILE A 195 -13.72 15.90 -16.82
C ILE A 195 -13.55 16.87 -17.99
N PHE A 196 -14.54 16.89 -18.88
CA PHE A 196 -14.79 17.95 -19.85
C PHE A 196 -16.05 18.74 -19.47
N GLU A 197 -16.25 19.89 -20.11
CA GLU A 197 -17.47 20.70 -19.94
C GLU A 197 -18.73 19.87 -20.26
N GLU A 198 -19.75 19.94 -19.39
CA GLU A 198 -21.00 19.14 -19.43
C GLU A 198 -20.90 17.67 -18.99
N ASP A 199 -19.73 17.20 -18.52
CA ASP A 199 -19.63 15.86 -17.95
C ASP A 199 -20.49 15.69 -16.69
N THR A 200 -21.02 14.47 -16.50
CA THR A 200 -21.96 14.13 -15.42
C THR A 200 -21.28 13.45 -14.22
N HIS A 201 -19.95 13.41 -14.22
CA HIS A 201 -19.13 12.89 -13.13
C HIS A 201 -18.13 13.95 -12.64
N GLN A 202 -17.66 13.80 -11.40
CA GLN A 202 -16.72 14.75 -10.79
C GLN A 202 -15.27 14.45 -11.17
N GLU A 203 -14.47 15.50 -11.32
CA GLU A 203 -13.00 15.39 -11.32
C GLU A 203 -12.53 14.82 -9.99
N ALA A 204 -11.52 13.95 -10.01
CA ALA A 204 -10.97 13.37 -8.80
C ALA A 204 -9.47 13.10 -8.94
N PHE A 205 -8.70 13.50 -7.94
CA PHE A 205 -7.27 13.21 -7.85
C PHE A 205 -6.81 13.10 -6.40
N ILE A 206 -5.68 12.44 -6.21
CA ILE A 206 -4.98 12.33 -4.94
C ILE A 206 -3.63 13.03 -5.08
N VAL A 207 -3.32 13.94 -4.17
CA VAL A 207 -1.99 14.49 -3.99
C VAL A 207 -1.35 13.81 -2.80
N GLY A 208 -0.12 13.34 -2.95
CA GLY A 208 0.62 12.67 -1.89
C GLY A 208 1.99 13.27 -1.65
N LEU A 209 2.44 13.16 -0.41
CA LEU A 209 3.79 13.48 0.02
C LEU A 209 4.24 12.44 1.05
N SER A 210 5.44 11.91 0.86
CA SER A 210 6.11 11.02 1.80
C SER A 210 7.57 11.45 1.90
N SER A 211 7.99 11.85 3.10
CA SER A 211 9.34 12.31 3.35
C SER A 211 9.97 11.61 4.55
N LEU A 212 11.27 11.37 4.44
CA LEU A 212 12.09 10.83 5.51
C LEU A 212 13.30 11.74 5.73
N ILE A 213 13.24 12.52 6.82
CA ILE A 213 14.35 13.36 7.26
C ILE A 213 15.34 12.49 8.02
N LYS A 214 16.57 12.38 7.51
CA LYS A 214 17.63 11.50 8.00
C LYS A 214 18.63 12.31 8.84
N TYR A 215 18.71 12.03 10.14
CA TYR A 215 19.67 12.71 11.03
C TYR A 215 21.07 12.11 10.94
N ASN A 216 21.18 10.87 10.45
CA ASN A 216 22.44 10.18 10.23
C ASN A 216 22.31 9.13 9.11
N ASP A 217 23.42 8.45 8.81
CA ASP A 217 23.44 7.39 7.79
C ASP A 217 22.46 6.26 8.15
N PRO A 218 21.52 5.89 7.26
CA PRO A 218 20.61 4.76 7.45
C PRO A 218 21.29 3.41 7.76
N LYS A 219 22.57 3.26 7.41
CA LYS A 219 23.39 2.07 7.69
C LYS A 219 24.11 2.12 9.04
N ALA A 220 24.07 3.25 9.76
CA ALA A 220 24.68 3.36 11.09
C ALA A 220 24.05 2.38 12.09
N ARG A 221 24.78 2.02 13.17
CA ARG A 221 24.28 1.08 14.19
C ARG A 221 22.91 1.51 14.73
N PHE A 222 22.75 2.79 15.03
CA PHE A 222 21.46 3.40 15.33
C PHE A 222 21.20 4.45 14.27
N HIS A 223 20.06 4.37 13.58
CA HIS A 223 19.61 5.36 12.62
C HIS A 223 18.40 6.10 13.19
N TYR A 224 18.49 7.43 13.22
CA TYR A 224 17.44 8.31 13.72
C TYR A 224 16.84 9.11 12.56
N TYR A 225 15.52 9.23 12.56
CA TYR A 225 14.80 9.90 11.48
C TYR A 225 13.44 10.44 11.93
N THR A 226 12.88 11.31 11.11
CA THR A 226 11.55 11.88 11.25
C THR A 226 10.80 11.67 9.94
N PRO A 227 9.74 10.85 9.90
CA PRO A 227 8.82 10.78 8.77
C PRO A 227 7.85 11.97 8.79
N VAL A 228 7.55 12.49 7.60
CA VAL A 228 6.47 13.45 7.37
C VAL A 228 5.68 12.97 6.16
N GLN A 229 4.38 12.72 6.33
CA GLN A 229 3.54 12.13 5.30
C GLN A 229 2.23 12.88 5.17
N MET A 230 1.68 12.93 3.97
CA MET A 230 0.40 13.57 3.69
C MET A 230 -0.27 12.93 2.49
N THR A 231 -1.59 12.80 2.55
CA THR A 231 -2.45 12.47 1.41
C THR A 231 -3.63 13.43 1.40
N ILE A 232 -3.92 13.98 0.23
CA ILE A 232 -5.04 14.88 0.00
C ILE A 232 -5.87 14.27 -1.12
N GLN A 233 -7.13 13.98 -0.83
CA GLN A 233 -8.10 13.60 -1.85
C GLN A 233 -8.94 14.81 -2.19
N HIS A 234 -8.98 15.16 -3.47
CA HIS A 234 -9.85 16.20 -4.01
C HIS A 234 -10.89 15.56 -4.93
N ARG A 235 -12.13 16.03 -4.83
CA ARG A 235 -13.21 15.74 -5.77
C ARG A 235 -13.97 17.03 -6.07
N GLY A 236 -14.39 17.19 -7.32
CA GLY A 236 -15.20 18.31 -7.76
C GLY A 236 -14.54 19.11 -8.87
N GLY A 237 -15.36 19.74 -9.72
CA GLY A 237 -14.89 20.61 -10.80
C GLY A 237 -15.75 21.88 -10.92
N GLU A 238 -15.23 22.87 -11.64
CA GLU A 238 -15.93 24.13 -11.94
C GLU A 238 -16.94 23.99 -13.10
N GLN A 239 -16.85 22.90 -13.88
CA GLN A 239 -17.56 22.69 -15.15
C GLN A 239 -18.62 21.56 -15.12
N ASP A 240 -18.92 20.98 -13.96
CA ASP A 240 -19.92 19.92 -13.82
C ASP A 240 -21.34 20.49 -13.56
N THR A 241 -22.37 19.70 -13.85
CA THR A 241 -23.79 20.10 -13.70
C THR A 241 -24.34 19.89 -12.28
N ILE A 242 -23.47 19.60 -11.30
CA ILE A 242 -23.85 19.22 -9.93
C ILE A 242 -23.78 20.45 -9.01
N TYR A 243 -24.89 21.18 -8.87
CA TYR A 243 -24.94 22.44 -8.12
C TYR A 243 -25.05 22.32 -6.58
N THR A 244 -25.00 21.11 -6.00
CA THR A 244 -25.09 20.88 -4.55
C THR A 244 -23.99 19.94 -4.06
N ASN A 245 -23.18 20.35 -3.08
CA ASN A 245 -22.01 19.61 -2.55
C ASN A 245 -20.94 19.27 -3.61
N SER A 246 -20.66 20.20 -4.52
CA SER A 246 -19.82 19.98 -5.71
C SER A 246 -18.34 19.70 -5.43
N VAL A 247 -17.78 20.20 -4.32
CA VAL A 247 -16.36 20.04 -3.98
C VAL A 247 -16.18 19.34 -2.64
N GLN A 248 -15.36 18.30 -2.63
CA GLN A 248 -14.92 17.57 -1.44
C GLN A 248 -13.40 17.59 -1.38
N THR A 249 -12.83 17.95 -0.23
CA THR A 249 -11.38 17.90 -0.04
C THR A 249 -11.08 17.33 1.33
N LEU A 250 -10.47 16.15 1.34
CA LEU A 250 -10.13 15.39 2.53
C LEU A 250 -8.62 15.25 2.64
N MET A 251 -8.10 15.32 3.86
CA MET A 251 -6.66 15.27 4.12
C MET A 251 -6.34 14.30 5.26
N ASN A 252 -5.29 13.51 5.08
CA ASN A 252 -4.56 12.87 6.17
C ASN A 252 -3.13 13.37 6.21
N GLY A 253 -2.59 13.57 7.40
CA GLY A 253 -1.20 13.94 7.63
C GLY A 253 -0.60 13.12 8.77
N SER A 254 0.71 12.92 8.72
CA SER A 254 1.51 12.29 9.77
C SER A 254 2.81 13.04 9.99
N VAL A 255 3.21 13.15 11.25
CA VAL A 255 4.59 13.50 11.65
C VAL A 255 5.02 12.58 12.78
N GLY A 256 6.19 11.99 12.64
CA GLY A 256 6.67 11.00 13.60
C GLY A 256 8.12 11.14 13.99
N ALA A 257 8.58 10.22 14.84
CA ALA A 257 9.97 10.04 15.17
C ALA A 257 10.28 8.54 15.25
N GLY A 258 11.37 8.13 14.61
CA GLY A 258 11.77 6.74 14.53
C GLY A 258 13.24 6.49 14.82
N VAL A 259 13.52 5.31 15.36
CA VAL A 259 14.86 4.81 15.57
C VAL A 259 14.97 3.38 15.06
N THR A 260 16.00 3.11 14.26
CA THR A 260 16.36 1.77 13.81
C THR A 260 17.68 1.34 14.43
N TRP A 261 17.68 0.22 15.14
CA TRP A 261 18.90 -0.47 15.55
C TRP A 261 19.26 -1.54 14.50
N ASN A 262 20.31 -1.27 13.72
CA ASN A 262 20.90 -2.21 12.78
C ASN A 262 21.80 -3.22 13.52
N VAL A 263 21.20 -4.33 13.96
CA VAL A 263 21.86 -5.39 14.73
C VAL A 263 22.85 -6.19 13.87
N ASN A 264 22.50 -6.41 12.60
CA ASN A 264 23.35 -7.06 11.58
C ASN A 264 23.89 -8.46 12.00
N ARG A 265 23.14 -9.22 12.80
CA ARG A 265 23.48 -10.62 13.17
C ARG A 265 22.92 -11.60 12.12
N PRO A 266 23.33 -12.88 12.13
CA PRO A 266 22.87 -13.86 11.13
C PRO A 266 21.35 -14.02 11.05
N VAL A 267 20.66 -14.03 12.19
CA VAL A 267 19.19 -14.14 12.29
C VAL A 267 18.55 -12.78 12.51
N LEU A 268 18.86 -12.10 13.62
CA LEU A 268 18.33 -10.78 13.95
C LEU A 268 19.06 -9.67 13.17
N LYS A 269 18.35 -9.02 12.24
CA LYS A 269 18.92 -7.99 11.35
C LYS A 269 18.69 -6.60 11.88
N ARG A 270 17.43 -6.26 12.19
CA ARG A 270 17.03 -4.92 12.60
C ARG A 270 15.95 -4.98 13.67
N VAL A 271 15.95 -3.95 14.51
CA VAL A 271 14.84 -3.61 15.40
C VAL A 271 14.51 -2.15 15.14
N ASN A 272 13.24 -1.81 15.04
CA ASN A 272 12.79 -0.45 14.82
C ASN A 272 11.64 -0.12 15.77
N VAL A 273 11.60 1.13 16.19
CA VAL A 273 10.48 1.72 16.92
C VAL A 273 10.19 3.06 16.27
N GLU A 274 8.91 3.33 16.02
CA GLU A 274 8.41 4.54 15.39
C GLU A 274 7.09 4.96 16.05
N VAL A 275 6.94 6.26 16.29
CA VAL A 275 5.73 6.86 16.84
C VAL A 275 5.35 8.08 16.01
N ASP A 276 4.10 8.11 15.58
CA ASP A 276 3.53 9.11 14.68
C ASP A 276 2.28 9.73 15.29
N ALA A 277 2.22 11.07 15.26
CA ALA A 277 0.98 11.79 15.41
C ALA A 277 0.32 11.91 14.03
N VAL A 278 -0.94 11.46 13.93
CA VAL A 278 -1.72 11.54 12.70
C VAL A 278 -2.86 12.54 12.85
N ALA A 279 -3.23 13.18 11.74
CA ALA A 279 -4.30 14.16 11.69
C ALA A 279 -5.18 13.95 10.45
N TYR A 280 -6.47 14.23 10.61
CA TYR A 280 -7.48 14.21 9.57
C TYR A 280 -8.16 15.58 9.50
N TYR A 281 -8.47 16.03 8.28
CA TYR A 281 -9.22 17.27 8.04
C TYR A 281 -10.09 17.17 6.79
N GLN A 282 -11.36 17.56 6.90
CA GLN A 282 -12.30 17.76 5.80
C GLN A 282 -12.40 19.26 5.53
N GLN A 283 -11.66 19.74 4.54
CA GLN A 283 -11.62 21.16 4.19
C GLN A 283 -12.92 21.60 3.50
N ALA A 284 -13.52 20.73 2.69
CA ALA A 284 -14.74 21.00 1.94
C ALA A 284 -15.59 19.73 1.83
N GLY A 285 -16.91 19.91 1.78
CA GLY A 285 -17.90 18.82 1.80
C GLY A 285 -18.34 18.45 3.22
N HIS A 286 -19.39 17.63 3.31
CA HIS A 286 -19.91 17.07 4.57
C HIS A 286 -20.11 15.55 4.39
N LEU A 287 -19.01 14.87 4.01
CA LEU A 287 -19.03 13.45 3.69
C LEU A 287 -19.05 12.59 4.96
N TRP A 288 -18.22 13.00 5.91
CA TRP A 288 -17.95 12.26 7.13
C TRP A 288 -18.52 12.96 8.37
N PRO A 289 -18.76 12.21 9.46
CA PRO A 289 -19.35 12.75 10.69
C PRO A 289 -18.46 13.75 11.43
N PHE A 290 -17.18 13.85 11.06
CA PHE A 290 -16.20 14.72 11.68
C PHE A 290 -15.53 15.60 10.62
N ASP A 291 -15.29 16.87 10.95
CA ASP A 291 -14.52 17.76 10.07
C ASP A 291 -13.01 17.69 10.35
N LYS A 292 -12.62 17.20 11.52
CA LYS A 292 -11.21 17.05 11.92
C LYS A 292 -11.05 15.96 12.97
N GLY A 293 -9.87 15.36 13.00
CA GLY A 293 -9.54 14.33 13.97
C GLY A 293 -8.04 14.16 14.14
N VAL A 294 -7.63 13.51 15.23
CA VAL A 294 -6.24 13.23 15.54
C VAL A 294 -6.07 11.81 16.07
N GLY A 295 -4.86 11.28 15.93
CA GLY A 295 -4.53 9.98 16.49
C GLY A 295 -3.04 9.84 16.80
N LEU A 296 -2.72 8.75 17.48
CA LEU A 296 -1.36 8.35 17.78
C LEU A 296 -1.16 6.92 17.28
N TYR A 297 -0.17 6.73 16.41
CA TYR A 297 0.24 5.43 15.90
C TYR A 297 1.63 5.11 16.43
N ALA A 298 1.76 4.04 17.21
CA ALA A 298 3.05 3.56 17.69
C ALA A 298 3.29 2.15 17.18
N ALA A 299 4.43 1.92 16.53
CA ALA A 299 4.78 0.63 15.98
C ALA A 299 6.22 0.26 16.32
N ALA A 300 6.45 -1.03 16.53
CA ALA A 300 7.78 -1.61 16.57
C ALA A 300 7.83 -2.80 15.63
N TYR A 301 8.97 -3.00 14.98
CA TYR A 301 9.21 -4.22 14.22
C TYR A 301 10.59 -4.78 14.45
N THR A 302 10.71 -6.08 14.22
CA THR A 302 12.00 -6.74 14.09
C THR A 302 12.08 -7.49 12.77
N ASP A 303 13.19 -7.28 12.09
CA ASP A 303 13.56 -8.05 10.91
C ASP A 303 14.46 -9.19 11.33
N LEU A 304 13.95 -10.39 11.15
CA LEU A 304 14.73 -11.61 11.14
C LEU A 304 15.23 -11.86 9.70
N LYS A 305 15.74 -13.05 9.41
CA LYS A 305 16.30 -13.37 8.09
C LYS A 305 15.29 -13.20 6.94
N ASP A 306 14.24 -14.02 6.93
CA ASP A 306 13.20 -14.00 5.89
C ASP A 306 11.83 -13.67 6.50
N ILE A 307 11.81 -13.25 7.77
CA ILE A 307 10.60 -12.98 8.56
C ILE A 307 10.69 -11.57 9.14
N ARG A 308 9.59 -10.83 9.09
CA ARG A 308 9.36 -9.62 9.89
C ARG A 308 8.22 -9.88 10.87
N VAL A 309 8.40 -9.42 12.10
CA VAL A 309 7.32 -9.32 13.09
C VAL A 309 7.15 -7.84 13.42
N LYS A 310 5.96 -7.30 13.17
CA LYS A 310 5.60 -5.90 13.47
C LYS A 310 4.39 -5.89 14.40
N GLY A 311 4.46 -5.14 15.48
CA GLY A 311 3.35 -4.96 16.40
C GLY A 311 3.22 -3.51 16.80
N GLY A 312 2.04 -3.13 17.25
CA GLY A 312 1.83 -1.75 17.64
C GLY A 312 0.46 -1.49 18.23
N TYR A 313 0.24 -0.21 18.48
CA TYR A 313 -0.94 0.33 19.10
C TYR A 313 -1.34 1.61 18.39
N PHE A 314 -2.63 1.77 18.19
CA PHE A 314 -3.25 2.96 17.63
C PHE A 314 -4.36 3.43 18.56
N MET A 315 -4.47 4.74 18.74
CA MET A 315 -5.64 5.38 19.34
C MET A 315 -6.00 6.60 18.53
N SER A 316 -7.28 6.91 18.44
CA SER A 316 -7.73 8.12 17.79
C SER A 316 -8.87 8.79 18.52
N LYS A 317 -8.98 10.09 18.26
CA LYS A 317 -10.15 10.91 18.53
C LYS A 317 -10.60 11.51 17.22
N ASP A 318 -11.74 11.06 16.71
CA ASP A 318 -12.39 11.54 15.49
C ASP A 318 -11.55 11.41 14.20
N PHE A 319 -10.41 10.71 14.26
CA PHE A 319 -9.54 10.49 13.09
C PHE A 319 -10.23 9.56 12.10
N ILE A 320 -10.21 9.96 10.83
CA ILE A 320 -10.71 9.16 9.71
C ILE A 320 -9.54 8.90 8.76
N SER A 321 -9.27 7.62 8.55
CA SER A 321 -8.29 7.14 7.59
C SER A 321 -8.90 7.18 6.17
N LEU A 322 -8.21 7.82 5.24
CA LEU A 322 -8.68 7.97 3.85
C LEU A 322 -8.34 6.75 2.98
N LEU A 323 -7.06 6.36 2.95
CA LEU A 323 -6.57 5.23 2.14
C LEU A 323 -6.08 4.06 3.00
N GLY A 324 -6.01 4.23 4.32
CA GLY A 324 -5.72 3.16 5.28
C GLY A 324 -6.93 2.29 5.59
N ILE A 325 -6.68 1.17 6.26
CA ILE A 325 -7.76 0.26 6.67
C ILE A 325 -8.59 0.86 7.83
N PRO A 326 -9.93 0.68 7.88
CA PRO A 326 -10.80 1.29 8.89
C PRO A 326 -10.46 0.98 10.36
N TYR A 327 -9.69 -0.08 10.63
CA TYR A 327 -9.15 -0.37 11.96
C TYR A 327 -8.21 0.72 12.50
N PHE A 328 -7.72 1.63 11.66
CA PHE A 328 -6.96 2.81 12.06
C PHE A 328 -7.79 4.09 11.92
N GLY A 329 -9.04 4.07 12.40
CA GLY A 329 -9.94 5.22 12.34
C GLY A 329 -11.16 5.09 13.24
N SER A 330 -12.02 6.11 13.16
CA SER A 330 -13.16 6.33 14.04
C SER A 330 -14.52 6.12 13.38
N VAL A 331 -14.55 5.58 12.16
CA VAL A 331 -15.78 5.32 11.41
C VAL A 331 -15.94 3.84 11.12
N SER A 332 -17.20 3.40 11.08
CA SER A 332 -17.57 2.07 10.63
C SER A 332 -17.81 2.10 9.12
N THR A 333 -17.25 1.12 8.41
CA THR A 333 -17.60 0.85 7.00
C THR A 333 -18.57 -0.32 6.87
N LYS A 334 -18.93 -0.97 7.98
CA LYS A 334 -19.94 -2.04 8.03
C LYS A 334 -21.37 -1.48 8.14
N GLU A 335 -21.53 -0.53 9.05
CA GLU A 335 -22.75 0.24 9.33
C GLU A 335 -22.52 1.69 8.89
N GLU A 336 -23.21 2.11 7.85
CA GLU A 336 -23.12 3.44 7.26
C GLU A 336 -23.55 4.52 8.26
N GLY A 337 -22.82 5.64 8.31
CA GLY A 337 -23.07 6.75 9.24
C GLY A 337 -22.72 6.46 10.70
N ALA A 338 -22.27 5.24 11.04
CA ALA A 338 -21.87 4.91 12.40
C ALA A 338 -20.41 5.28 12.67
N PHE A 339 -20.14 5.78 13.89
CA PHE A 339 -18.81 6.18 14.33
C PHE A 339 -18.53 5.78 15.77
N TYR A 340 -17.26 5.77 16.12
CA TYR A 340 -16.73 5.34 17.42
C TYR A 340 -16.14 6.54 18.18
N ASN A 341 -16.38 6.59 19.49
CA ASN A 341 -15.71 7.55 20.37
C ASN A 341 -14.46 6.89 20.98
N ASP A 342 -13.32 7.54 20.77
CA ASP A 342 -12.00 7.16 21.29
C ASP A 342 -11.60 5.69 21.03
N PRO A 343 -11.75 5.17 19.79
CA PRO A 343 -11.41 3.79 19.49
C PRO A 343 -9.90 3.55 19.56
N GLN A 344 -9.53 2.30 19.85
CA GLN A 344 -8.15 1.86 19.93
C GLN A 344 -7.95 0.54 19.21
N THR A 345 -6.76 0.33 18.67
CA THR A 345 -6.40 -0.89 17.94
C THR A 345 -5.02 -1.35 18.37
N LEU A 346 -4.94 -2.56 18.91
CA LEU A 346 -3.69 -3.31 19.01
C LEU A 346 -3.55 -4.15 17.75
N PHE A 347 -2.36 -4.16 17.14
CA PHE A 347 -2.13 -4.97 15.95
C PHE A 347 -0.82 -5.75 16.03
N LEU A 348 -0.80 -6.90 15.36
CA LEU A 348 0.35 -7.75 15.18
C LEU A 348 0.37 -8.26 13.74
N SER A 349 1.54 -8.21 13.11
CA SER A 349 1.78 -8.66 11.75
C SER A 349 3.00 -9.57 11.73
N VAL A 350 2.87 -10.71 11.05
CA VAL A 350 3.97 -11.62 10.76
C VAL A 350 4.06 -11.77 9.24
N GLU A 351 5.20 -11.39 8.69
CA GLU A 351 5.49 -11.43 7.27
C GLU A 351 6.62 -12.40 7.01
N TYR A 352 6.45 -13.30 6.05
CA TYR A 352 7.53 -14.08 5.46
C TYR A 352 7.73 -13.62 4.03
N SER A 353 8.97 -13.39 3.60
CA SER A 353 9.25 -13.12 2.20
C SER A 353 10.62 -13.60 1.74
N ARG A 354 10.66 -14.23 0.56
CA ARG A 354 11.86 -14.81 -0.02
C ARG A 354 11.90 -14.62 -1.53
N SER A 355 13.04 -14.13 -2.02
CA SER A 355 13.31 -14.01 -3.45
C SER A 355 13.96 -15.29 -3.98
N PHE A 356 13.61 -15.66 -5.21
CA PHE A 356 14.18 -16.79 -5.95
C PHE A 356 14.71 -16.27 -7.29
N GLY A 357 16.00 -16.44 -7.55
CA GLY A 357 16.64 -15.81 -8.71
C GLY A 357 16.51 -14.27 -8.67
N LYS A 358 16.55 -13.63 -9.85
CA LYS A 358 16.44 -12.17 -9.98
C LYS A 358 14.99 -11.66 -10.12
N HIS A 359 14.06 -12.54 -10.49
CA HIS A 359 12.77 -12.16 -11.07
C HIS A 359 11.56 -12.74 -10.34
N TYR A 360 11.76 -13.43 -9.21
CA TYR A 360 10.68 -14.11 -8.50
C TYR A 360 10.75 -13.83 -6.99
N ALA A 361 9.60 -13.64 -6.36
CA ALA A 361 9.52 -13.52 -4.91
C ALA A 361 8.22 -14.13 -4.37
N LEU A 362 8.32 -14.94 -3.32
CA LEU A 362 7.18 -15.43 -2.55
C LEU A 362 7.05 -14.60 -1.28
N GLY A 363 5.83 -14.20 -0.96
CA GLY A 363 5.46 -13.56 0.29
C GLY A 363 4.30 -14.28 0.96
N ALA A 364 4.26 -14.26 2.28
CA ALA A 364 3.08 -14.58 3.07
C ALA A 364 2.97 -13.57 4.21
N LYS A 365 1.76 -13.12 4.53
CA LYS A 365 1.50 -12.14 5.59
C LYS A 365 0.29 -12.57 6.40
N ALA A 366 0.40 -12.52 7.71
CA ALA A 366 -0.72 -12.67 8.64
C ALA A 366 -0.81 -11.43 9.51
N ASP A 367 -2.00 -10.83 9.57
CA ASP A 367 -2.28 -9.68 10.45
C ASP A 367 -3.36 -10.05 11.46
N ILE A 368 -3.22 -9.56 12.68
CA ILE A 368 -4.20 -9.66 13.76
C ILE A 368 -4.50 -8.25 14.25
N TYR A 369 -5.77 -7.91 14.38
CA TYR A 369 -6.26 -6.65 14.91
C TYR A 369 -7.17 -6.92 16.10
N GLN A 370 -6.80 -6.40 17.26
CA GLN A 370 -7.66 -6.36 18.43
C GLN A 370 -8.24 -4.95 18.54
N TYR A 371 -9.52 -4.81 18.21
CA TYR A 371 -10.23 -3.54 18.20
C TYR A 371 -10.98 -3.31 19.53
N LEU A 372 -10.78 -2.13 20.10
CA LEU A 372 -11.43 -1.63 21.30
C LEU A 372 -12.30 -0.43 20.89
N PRO A 373 -13.59 -0.65 20.59
CA PRO A 373 -14.43 0.35 19.92
C PRO A 373 -14.91 1.51 20.81
N GLY A 374 -14.73 1.44 22.13
CA GLY A 374 -15.32 2.41 23.05
C GLY A 374 -16.86 2.38 23.00
N THR A 375 -17.47 3.54 22.76
CA THR A 375 -18.91 3.65 22.43
C THR A 375 -19.09 3.89 20.95
N MET A 376 -20.11 3.30 20.35
CA MET A 376 -20.48 3.52 18.96
C MET A 376 -21.80 4.28 18.89
N THR A 377 -21.84 5.35 18.12
CA THR A 377 -23.08 6.06 17.76
C THR A 377 -23.48 5.61 16.37
N LYS A 378 -24.70 5.12 16.21
CA LYS A 378 -25.28 4.75 14.91
C LYS A 378 -25.81 5.98 14.16
N ALA A 379 -26.13 5.80 12.89
CA ALA A 379 -26.71 6.85 12.04
C ALA A 379 -28.03 7.42 12.57
N ASP A 380 -28.81 6.63 13.31
CA ASP A 380 -30.07 7.07 13.95
C ASP A 380 -29.87 7.77 15.31
N GLY A 381 -28.61 7.93 15.74
CA GLY A 381 -28.23 8.51 17.03
C GLY A 381 -28.25 7.52 18.20
N GLU A 382 -28.59 6.24 17.99
CA GLU A 382 -28.50 5.22 19.03
C GLU A 382 -27.05 5.03 19.46
N VAL A 383 -26.78 5.18 20.77
CA VAL A 383 -25.45 4.94 21.35
C VAL A 383 -25.41 3.55 21.94
N ILE A 384 -24.55 2.69 21.39
CA ILE A 384 -24.30 1.34 21.87
C ILE A 384 -22.86 1.19 22.38
N LYS A 385 -22.63 0.11 23.15
CA LYS A 385 -21.29 -0.29 23.62
C LYS A 385 -20.94 -1.65 23.00
N PRO A 386 -20.38 -1.68 21.79
CA PRO A 386 -19.98 -2.93 21.17
C PRO A 386 -18.82 -3.55 21.97
N GLY A 387 -18.80 -4.88 22.05
CA GLY A 387 -17.69 -5.60 22.65
C GLY A 387 -16.41 -5.45 21.82
N SER A 388 -15.26 -5.64 22.46
CA SER A 388 -13.99 -5.74 21.75
C SER A 388 -14.00 -6.93 20.78
N ALA A 389 -13.37 -6.80 19.63
CA ALA A 389 -13.32 -7.86 18.62
C ALA A 389 -11.89 -8.14 18.16
N THR A 390 -11.60 -9.42 17.93
CA THR A 390 -10.36 -9.86 17.28
C THR A 390 -10.66 -10.19 15.83
N SER A 391 -9.90 -9.59 14.95
CA SER A 391 -9.96 -9.78 13.51
C SER A 391 -8.62 -10.28 13.01
N PHE A 392 -8.62 -11.08 11.95
CA PHE A 392 -7.38 -11.54 11.34
C PHE A 392 -7.44 -11.48 9.82
N SER A 393 -6.27 -11.41 9.20
CA SER A 393 -6.12 -11.64 7.78
C SER A 393 -4.92 -12.53 7.50
N PHE A 394 -4.99 -13.27 6.42
CA PHE A 394 -3.87 -14.06 5.92
C PHE A 394 -3.79 -13.94 4.41
N GLY A 395 -2.59 -13.77 3.87
CA GLY A 395 -2.40 -13.79 2.43
C GLY A 395 -1.07 -14.39 2.00
N VAL A 396 -1.08 -14.95 0.79
CA VAL A 396 0.09 -15.48 0.09
C VAL A 396 0.18 -14.80 -1.26
N TYR A 397 1.40 -14.43 -1.64
CA TYR A 397 1.69 -13.59 -2.80
C TYR A 397 2.88 -14.16 -3.56
N LEU A 398 2.79 -14.24 -4.88
CA LEU A 398 3.90 -14.59 -5.75
C LEU A 398 4.10 -13.46 -6.75
N ARG A 399 5.28 -12.81 -6.69
CA ARG A 399 5.73 -11.89 -7.73
C ARG A 399 6.53 -12.62 -8.80
N VAL A 400 6.20 -12.33 -10.05
CA VAL A 400 6.91 -12.78 -11.25
C VAL A 400 7.21 -11.56 -12.13
N ASN A 401 8.49 -11.24 -12.33
CA ASN A 401 8.94 -10.10 -13.15
C ASN A 401 10.15 -10.48 -14.02
N PRO A 402 10.04 -11.41 -15.00
CA PRO A 402 11.12 -11.67 -15.94
C PRO A 402 11.31 -10.50 -16.92
N SER A 403 12.56 -10.30 -17.34
CA SER A 403 12.94 -9.33 -18.37
C SER A 403 13.71 -10.02 -19.50
N PHE A 404 13.27 -9.83 -20.73
CA PHE A 404 13.85 -10.43 -21.93
C PHE A 404 14.40 -9.33 -22.84
N LEU A 405 15.72 -9.27 -22.98
CA LEU A 405 16.36 -8.33 -23.90
C LEU A 405 16.00 -8.70 -25.35
N ILE A 406 15.36 -7.78 -26.07
CA ILE A 406 15.02 -7.92 -27.48
C ILE A 406 16.19 -7.42 -28.33
N LYS A 407 16.70 -6.22 -28.03
CA LYS A 407 17.75 -5.58 -28.81
C LYS A 407 18.51 -4.56 -27.97
N LYS A 408 19.80 -4.40 -28.25
CA LYS A 408 20.61 -3.26 -27.78
C LYS A 408 20.98 -2.40 -28.98
N PHE A 409 20.39 -1.21 -29.06
CA PHE A 409 20.75 -0.18 -30.03
C PHE A 409 22.10 0.41 -29.65
N LYS A 410 22.90 0.77 -30.65
CA LYS A 410 24.23 1.35 -30.47
C LYS A 410 24.16 2.85 -30.23
#